data_AF-A0A7S0ZUH6-F1
#
_entry.id   AF-A0A7S0ZUH6-F1
#
_cell.length_a   1.000
_cell.length_b   1.000
_cell.length_c   1.000
_cell.angle_alpha   90.00
_cell.angle_beta   90.00
_cell.angle_gamma   90.00
#
_symmetry.space_group_name_H-M   'P 1'
#
loop_
_entity.id
_entity.type
_entity.pdbx_description
1 polymer ?
#
loop_
_entity_poly.entity_id
_entity_poly.type
_entity_poly.pdbx_seq_one_letter_code
_entity_poly.pdbx_strand_id
1 'polypeptide(L)'
;QERASGYFSFNFGQWRNNRWTPFVLPWTTVTLMDIDCGGRRGKCETVTSTDHSDYDAGEQVKVTQNGRATIFADTLISGSENNPTSVVLTDEQQSIAVALYFENTSAFTLHMANDAKWPRTFLLSGISSVQWPSIDTPAPTPFPTPLPSEAPTYPPTTTPVSTPSPTCPFSSVSGNCEVD
;
A
#
# COMPACT_ATOMS: atom_id res chain seq x y z
N GLN A 1 35.56 2.04 6.33
CA GLN A 1 34.54 0.98 6.22
C GLN A 1 34.07 1.02 4.79
N GLU A 2 34.17 -0.08 4.07
CA GLU A 2 33.70 -0.16 2.69
C GLU A 2 32.18 0.03 2.67
N ARG A 3 31.69 0.71 1.63
CA ARG A 3 30.27 0.97 1.39
C ARG A 3 29.56 -0.36 1.18
N ALA A 4 28.56 -0.67 2.01
CA ALA A 4 27.74 -1.86 1.82
C ALA A 4 26.79 -1.61 0.65
N SER A 5 26.76 -2.51 -0.34
CA SER A 5 25.85 -2.37 -1.48
C SER A 5 25.40 -3.73 -2.00
N GLY A 6 24.25 -3.74 -2.67
CA GLY A 6 23.66 -4.94 -3.22
C GLY A 6 22.72 -4.65 -4.39
N TYR A 7 22.63 -5.60 -5.32
CA TYR A 7 21.67 -5.58 -6.41
C TYR A 7 20.48 -6.46 -6.05
N PHE A 8 19.29 -5.87 -6.07
CA PHE A 8 18.02 -6.52 -5.77
C PHE A 8 17.24 -6.69 -7.06
N SER A 9 17.05 -7.93 -7.49
CA SER A 9 16.28 -8.24 -8.70
C SER A 9 14.88 -8.72 -8.32
N PHE A 10 13.88 -8.03 -8.83
CA PHE A 10 12.47 -8.33 -8.66
C PHE A 10 11.97 -8.96 -9.95
N ASN A 11 11.45 -10.19 -9.86
CA ASN A 11 11.08 -10.99 -11.02
C ASN A 11 9.59 -11.33 -10.94
N PHE A 12 8.88 -11.10 -12.04
CA PHE A 12 7.46 -11.41 -12.17
C PHE A 12 7.25 -12.73 -12.88
N GLY A 13 6.44 -13.58 -12.28
CA GLY A 13 6.23 -14.92 -12.81
C GLY A 13 5.37 -15.75 -11.89
N GLN A 14 5.20 -16.99 -12.29
CA GLN A 14 4.39 -17.97 -11.61
C GLN A 14 5.21 -19.22 -11.32
N TRP A 15 5.19 -19.65 -10.06
CA TRP A 15 5.70 -20.96 -9.66
C TRP A 15 4.59 -22.00 -9.75
N ARG A 16 4.70 -22.94 -10.70
CA ARG A 16 3.77 -24.07 -10.85
C ARG A 16 4.54 -25.31 -11.29
N ASN A 17 4.11 -26.48 -10.82
CA ASN A 17 4.70 -27.78 -11.19
C ASN A 17 6.23 -27.81 -11.04
N ASN A 18 6.74 -27.26 -9.94
CA ASN A 18 8.18 -27.16 -9.63
C ASN A 18 9.00 -26.38 -10.70
N ARG A 19 8.36 -25.44 -11.39
CA ARG A 19 8.98 -24.59 -12.41
C ARG A 19 8.54 -23.14 -12.27
N TRP A 20 9.49 -22.23 -12.36
CA TRP A 20 9.24 -20.79 -12.52
C TRP A 20 8.98 -20.46 -13.99
N THR A 21 7.90 -19.73 -14.27
CA THR A 21 7.61 -19.18 -15.60
C THR A 21 7.43 -17.67 -15.49
N PRO A 22 8.29 -16.84 -16.11
CA PRO A 22 8.13 -15.40 -16.04
C PRO A 22 6.92 -14.95 -16.88
N PHE A 23 6.32 -13.83 -16.48
CA PHE A 23 5.35 -13.09 -17.30
C PHE A 23 5.71 -11.61 -17.31
N VAL A 24 5.21 -10.89 -18.31
CA VAL A 24 5.42 -9.45 -18.46
C VAL A 24 4.26 -8.71 -17.82
N LEU A 25 4.56 -7.76 -16.94
CA LEU A 25 3.58 -6.81 -16.44
C LEU A 25 3.50 -5.61 -17.40
N PRO A 26 2.29 -5.15 -17.79
CA PRO A 26 2.14 -3.95 -18.60
C PRO A 26 2.74 -2.72 -17.91
N TRP A 27 2.57 -2.61 -16.60
CA TRP A 27 3.17 -1.59 -15.76
C TRP A 27 3.33 -2.09 -14.33
N THR A 28 4.34 -1.58 -13.63
CA THR A 28 4.55 -1.75 -12.19
C THR A 28 5.25 -0.51 -11.64
N THR A 29 5.00 -0.18 -10.38
CA THR A 29 5.60 0.97 -9.70
C THR A 29 6.21 0.51 -8.39
N VAL A 30 7.37 1.07 -8.04
CA VAL A 30 7.96 0.93 -6.70
C VAL A 30 8.20 2.31 -6.13
N THR A 31 7.69 2.55 -4.92
CA THR A 31 8.09 3.72 -4.13
C THR A 31 9.25 3.35 -3.22
N LEU A 32 10.36 4.05 -3.38
CA LEU A 32 11.46 4.07 -2.46
C LEU A 32 11.14 5.11 -1.39
N MET A 33 11.03 4.64 -0.15
CA MET A 33 10.80 5.48 1.02
C MET A 33 11.98 5.27 1.97
N ASP A 34 12.28 6.27 2.80
CA ASP A 34 13.37 6.20 3.78
C ASP A 34 14.76 6.02 3.14
N ILE A 35 15.01 6.65 1.98
CA ILE A 35 16.38 6.85 1.48
C ILE A 35 16.96 7.96 2.35
N ASP A 36 17.87 7.67 3.28
CA ASP A 36 18.36 8.71 4.18
C ASP A 36 19.76 9.24 3.84
N CYS A 37 19.97 10.51 4.17
CA CYS A 37 21.30 11.03 4.36
C CYS A 37 21.50 11.29 5.85
N GLY A 38 21.86 10.23 6.60
CA GLY A 38 22.08 10.32 8.05
C GLY A 38 22.99 11.50 8.45
N GLY A 39 23.18 11.75 9.75
CA GLY A 39 23.61 13.06 10.33
C GLY A 39 24.86 13.82 9.81
N ARG A 40 25.57 13.38 8.76
CA ARG A 40 26.63 14.14 8.06
C ARG A 40 26.49 13.98 6.53
N ARG A 41 26.50 15.10 5.79
CA ARG A 41 26.54 15.10 4.31
C ARG A 41 27.74 14.31 3.79
N GLY A 42 27.50 13.43 2.81
CA GLY A 42 28.53 12.59 2.18
C GLY A 42 28.45 11.09 2.51
N LYS A 43 27.42 10.67 3.25
CA LYS A 43 27.09 9.26 3.53
C LYS A 43 25.61 8.97 3.28
N CYS A 44 25.08 9.53 2.20
CA CYS A 44 23.70 9.31 1.85
C CYS A 44 23.53 7.90 1.25
N GLU A 45 22.47 7.24 1.64
CA GLU A 45 21.99 6.06 0.96
C GLU A 45 21.66 6.44 -0.49
N THR A 46 22.00 5.56 -1.42
CA THR A 46 21.69 5.77 -2.82
C THR A 46 21.01 4.56 -3.40
N VAL A 47 19.96 4.81 -4.17
CA VAL A 47 19.34 3.80 -5.02
C VAL A 47 19.66 4.13 -6.46
N THR A 48 20.07 3.13 -7.22
CA THR A 48 20.34 3.24 -8.65
C THR A 48 19.41 2.29 -9.39
N SER A 49 18.74 2.79 -10.42
CA SER A 49 17.98 1.98 -11.37
C SER A 49 18.46 2.27 -12.79
N THR A 50 18.39 1.24 -13.65
CA THR A 50 18.83 1.31 -15.06
C THR A 50 17.71 0.97 -16.05
N ASP A 51 16.54 0.63 -15.52
CA ASP A 51 15.49 -0.12 -16.19
C ASP A 51 14.08 0.43 -15.93
N HIS A 52 13.97 1.50 -15.13
CA HIS A 52 12.73 2.28 -15.05
C HIS A 52 12.46 2.98 -16.38
N SER A 53 11.18 3.09 -16.73
CA SER A 53 10.70 3.87 -17.87
C SER A 53 10.54 5.34 -17.51
N ASP A 54 10.14 5.63 -16.27
CA ASP A 54 9.96 6.99 -15.76
C ASP A 54 10.14 7.03 -14.22
N TYR A 55 10.19 8.23 -13.64
CA TYR A 55 10.20 8.41 -12.19
C TYR A 55 9.54 9.72 -11.74
N ASP A 56 8.95 9.70 -10.54
CA ASP A 56 8.62 10.90 -9.78
C ASP A 56 9.52 10.96 -8.55
N ALA A 57 10.25 12.06 -8.38
CA ALA A 57 11.13 12.26 -7.24
C ALA A 57 10.70 13.49 -6.45
N GLY A 58 10.67 13.37 -5.12
CA GLY A 58 10.40 14.51 -4.25
C GLY A 58 11.47 15.61 -4.37
N GLU A 59 11.12 16.83 -3.96
CA GLU A 59 11.96 18.02 -4.13
C GLU A 59 13.32 17.95 -3.41
N GLN A 60 13.42 17.14 -2.36
CA GLN A 60 14.65 16.94 -1.58
C GLN A 60 15.44 15.72 -2.06
N VAL A 61 15.07 15.10 -3.18
CA VAL A 61 15.84 14.02 -3.79
C VAL A 61 16.78 14.58 -4.86
N LYS A 62 18.08 14.36 -4.68
CA LYS A 62 19.07 14.58 -5.73
C LYS A 62 19.04 13.42 -6.72
N VAL A 63 18.70 13.75 -7.96
CA VAL A 63 18.75 12.83 -9.09
C VAL A 63 20.03 13.08 -9.90
N THR A 64 20.81 12.04 -10.14
CA THR A 64 22.03 12.10 -10.96
C THR A 64 21.99 11.04 -12.05
N GLN A 65 22.08 11.44 -13.31
CA GLN A 65 22.14 10.52 -14.44
C GLN A 65 23.60 10.20 -14.82
N ASN A 66 23.89 8.92 -15.05
CA ASN A 66 25.17 8.43 -15.55
C ASN A 66 24.91 7.37 -16.63
N GLY A 67 24.86 7.82 -17.89
CA GLY A 67 24.42 6.97 -19.00
C GLY A 67 22.97 6.52 -18.81
N ARG A 68 22.74 5.20 -18.76
CA ARG A 68 21.42 4.62 -18.49
C ARG A 68 21.08 4.49 -17.01
N ALA A 69 22.04 4.73 -16.12
CA ALA A 69 21.82 4.64 -14.69
C ALA A 69 21.29 5.97 -14.15
N THR A 70 20.18 5.94 -13.44
CA THR A 70 19.70 7.07 -12.64
C THR A 70 19.95 6.75 -11.17
N ILE A 71 20.65 7.65 -10.48
CA ILE A 71 21.02 7.55 -9.08
C ILE A 71 20.17 8.55 -8.29
N PHE A 72 19.49 8.06 -7.26
CA PHE A 72 18.64 8.80 -6.35
C PHE A 72 19.29 8.84 -4.98
N ALA A 73 19.38 10.02 -4.39
CA ALA A 73 19.95 10.23 -3.06
C ALA A 73 19.19 11.35 -2.35
N ASP A 74 18.87 11.16 -1.09
CA ASP A 74 18.31 12.23 -0.26
C ASP A 74 19.33 13.36 -0.03
N THR A 75 18.83 14.60 0.01
CA THR A 75 19.61 15.81 0.32
C THR A 75 19.30 16.39 1.69
N LEU A 76 18.20 15.95 2.30
CA LEU A 76 17.80 16.31 3.65
C LEU A 76 18.65 15.51 4.65
N ILE A 77 19.16 16.20 5.66
CA ILE A 77 19.79 15.49 6.79
C ILE A 77 18.68 15.30 7.81
N SER A 78 18.19 14.07 7.91
CA SER A 78 17.14 13.70 8.84
C SER A 78 17.53 12.48 9.68
N GLY A 79 16.90 12.36 10.85
CA GLY A 79 17.03 11.21 11.72
C GLY A 79 15.81 10.29 11.62
N SER A 80 15.64 9.45 12.65
CA SER A 80 14.57 8.46 12.74
C SER A 80 13.16 9.03 12.69
N GLU A 81 13.00 10.33 12.93
CA GLU A 81 11.74 11.05 12.88
C GLU A 81 11.10 11.04 11.48
N ASN A 82 11.89 10.91 10.41
CA ASN A 82 11.39 10.89 9.04
C ASN A 82 11.13 9.48 8.51
N ASN A 83 11.40 8.44 9.30
CA ASN A 83 11.11 7.07 8.90
C ASN A 83 9.58 6.86 8.79
N PRO A 84 9.06 6.43 7.63
CA PRO A 84 7.64 6.19 7.46
C PRO A 84 7.12 5.11 8.40
N THR A 85 6.02 5.39 9.08
CA THR A 85 5.26 4.41 9.88
C THR A 85 3.93 4.03 9.21
N SER A 86 3.63 4.64 8.06
CA SER A 86 2.40 4.49 7.28
C SER A 86 2.71 4.58 5.78
N VAL A 87 1.79 4.09 4.94
CA VAL A 87 1.83 4.31 3.48
C VAL A 87 1.28 5.70 3.09
N VAL A 88 0.58 6.36 4.01
CA VAL A 88 0.19 7.77 3.89
C VAL A 88 1.34 8.59 4.46
N LEU A 89 2.14 9.16 3.56
CA LEU A 89 3.35 9.89 3.90
C LEU A 89 3.05 11.35 4.20
N THR A 90 3.75 11.93 5.17
CA THR A 90 3.77 13.39 5.40
C THR A 90 4.43 14.11 4.22
N ASP A 91 4.21 15.42 4.08
CA ASP A 91 4.84 16.22 3.03
C ASP A 91 6.38 16.10 3.03
N GLU A 92 6.98 16.07 4.22
CA GLU A 92 8.42 15.87 4.38
C GLU A 92 8.86 14.49 3.87
N GLN A 93 8.13 13.43 4.24
CA GLN A 93 8.41 12.07 3.79
C GLN A 93 8.20 11.91 2.27
N GLN A 94 7.22 12.59 1.69
CA GLN A 94 7.03 12.63 0.23
C GLN A 94 8.18 13.37 -0.47
N SER A 95 8.68 14.45 0.14
CA SER A 95 9.77 15.25 -0.44
C SER A 95 11.10 14.49 -0.58
N ILE A 96 11.29 13.41 0.19
CA ILE A 96 12.48 12.54 0.14
C ILE A 96 12.20 11.15 -0.47
N ALA A 97 10.98 10.92 -0.98
CA ALA A 97 10.59 9.67 -1.61
C ALA A 97 10.80 9.70 -3.14
N VAL A 98 10.90 8.52 -3.73
CA VAL A 98 10.99 8.34 -5.19
C VAL A 98 10.03 7.25 -5.64
N ALA A 99 9.15 7.52 -6.58
CA ALA A 99 8.41 6.51 -7.32
C ALA A 99 9.15 6.19 -8.63
N LEU A 100 9.40 4.91 -8.87
CA LEU A 100 9.97 4.39 -10.12
C LEU A 100 8.89 3.63 -10.87
N TYR A 101 8.70 3.97 -12.14
CA TYR A 101 7.75 3.31 -13.03
C TYR A 101 8.49 2.35 -13.96
N PHE A 102 7.94 1.17 -14.17
CA PHE A 102 8.47 0.18 -15.10
C PHE A 102 7.35 -0.32 -15.98
N GLU A 103 7.50 -0.13 -17.29
CA GLU A 103 6.52 -0.57 -18.28
C GLU A 103 7.00 -1.80 -19.03
N ASN A 104 6.04 -2.67 -19.39
CA ASN A 104 6.24 -3.83 -20.25
C ASN A 104 7.47 -4.67 -19.85
N THR A 105 7.62 -4.94 -18.55
CA THR A 105 8.77 -5.67 -18.02
C THR A 105 8.38 -6.96 -17.27
N SER A 106 9.24 -7.98 -17.36
CA SER A 106 9.15 -9.19 -16.53
C SER A 106 10.04 -9.13 -15.29
N ALA A 107 10.93 -8.15 -15.18
CA ALA A 107 11.80 -7.96 -14.04
C ALA A 107 12.40 -6.56 -13.99
N PHE A 108 12.78 -6.11 -12.79
CA PHE A 108 13.62 -4.92 -12.65
C PHE A 108 14.67 -5.13 -11.56
N THR A 109 15.70 -4.28 -11.54
CA THR A 109 16.82 -4.33 -10.63
C THR A 109 17.07 -2.98 -9.99
N LEU A 110 17.18 -3.00 -8.66
CA LEU A 110 17.60 -1.85 -7.88
C LEU A 110 18.98 -2.12 -7.29
N HIS A 111 19.93 -1.23 -7.55
CA HIS A 111 21.21 -1.24 -6.85
C HIS A 111 21.13 -0.29 -5.67
N MET A 112 21.18 -0.83 -4.47
CA MET A 112 21.04 -0.08 -3.23
C MET A 112 22.38 -0.07 -2.52
N ALA A 113 22.84 1.12 -2.15
CA ALA A 113 24.10 1.31 -1.44
C ALA A 113 23.85 2.10 -0.16
N ASN A 114 24.32 1.54 0.95
CA ASN A 114 24.14 2.04 2.30
C ASN A 114 25.51 2.39 2.90
N ASP A 115 25.61 3.63 3.40
CA ASP A 115 26.82 4.16 4.05
C ASP A 115 26.67 4.26 5.58
N ALA A 116 25.53 3.79 6.12
CA ALA A 116 25.28 3.68 7.55
C ALA A 116 26.14 2.58 8.19
N LYS A 117 26.45 2.76 9.49
CA LYS A 117 27.22 1.79 10.28
C LYS A 117 26.41 0.57 10.70
N TRP A 118 25.10 0.63 10.56
CA TRP A 118 24.14 -0.36 11.05
C TRP A 118 23.45 -1.05 9.86
N PRO A 119 23.03 -2.32 10.00
CA PRO A 119 22.28 -3.00 8.96
C PRO A 119 20.96 -2.27 8.68
N ARG A 120 20.55 -2.29 7.41
CA ARG A 120 19.23 -1.83 6.97
C ARG A 120 18.36 -3.01 6.59
N THR A 121 17.07 -2.83 6.80
CA THR A 121 16.04 -3.79 6.41
C THR A 121 15.25 -3.19 5.27
N PHE A 122 14.99 -3.98 4.22
CA PHE A 122 14.09 -3.61 3.16
C PHE A 122 12.68 -4.06 3.53
N LEU A 123 11.77 -3.10 3.68
CA LEU A 123 10.37 -3.36 3.96
C LEU A 123 9.56 -3.12 2.70
N LEU A 124 8.76 -4.10 2.31
CA LEU A 124 7.79 -3.96 1.23
C LEU A 124 6.43 -3.63 1.84
N SER A 125 5.80 -2.58 1.33
CA SER A 125 4.48 -2.12 1.77
C SER A 125 3.52 -2.04 0.60
N GLY A 126 2.26 -1.69 0.89
CA GLY A 126 1.23 -1.45 -0.12
C GLY A 126 1.46 -0.16 -0.92
N ILE A 127 0.38 0.33 -1.53
CA ILE A 127 0.41 1.54 -2.35
C ILE A 127 0.60 2.77 -1.44
N SER A 128 1.60 3.60 -1.74
CA SER A 128 1.91 4.82 -0.99
C SER A 128 1.13 6.04 -1.51
N SER A 129 1.03 7.08 -0.69
CA SER A 129 0.44 8.37 -1.11
C SER A 129 1.25 9.09 -2.19
N VAL A 130 2.51 8.71 -2.42
CA VAL A 130 3.31 9.18 -3.58
C VAL A 130 2.71 8.66 -4.88
N GLN A 131 2.35 7.39 -4.93
CA GLN A 131 1.75 6.77 -6.11
C GLN A 131 0.25 7.06 -6.23
N TRP A 132 -0.45 7.14 -5.09
CA TRP A 132 -1.90 7.34 -5.06
C TRP A 132 -2.27 8.46 -4.06
N PRO A 133 -2.20 9.74 -4.47
CA PRO A 133 -2.44 10.87 -3.57
C PRO A 133 -3.82 10.87 -2.91
N SER A 134 -4.85 10.34 -3.59
CA SER A 134 -6.21 10.27 -3.03
C SER A 134 -6.43 9.14 -2.02
N ILE A 135 -5.39 8.40 -1.63
CA ILE A 135 -5.50 7.41 -0.54
C ILE A 135 -5.84 8.09 0.81
N ASP A 136 -5.53 9.38 0.93
CA ASP A 136 -5.82 10.20 2.12
C ASP A 136 -7.24 10.83 2.09
N THR A 137 -8.01 10.62 1.02
CA THR A 137 -9.35 11.22 0.92
C THR A 137 -10.34 10.45 1.79
N PRO A 138 -10.89 11.01 2.88
CA PRO A 138 -11.93 10.35 3.66
C PRO A 138 -13.15 10.10 2.77
N ALA A 139 -13.85 8.99 3.03
CA ALA A 139 -15.11 8.70 2.34
C ALA A 139 -16.06 9.90 2.48
N PRO A 140 -16.80 10.28 1.42
CA PRO A 140 -17.74 11.39 1.51
C PRO A 140 -18.73 11.13 2.63
N THR A 141 -18.99 12.15 3.45
CA THR A 141 -20.01 12.08 4.49
C THR A 141 -21.33 11.65 3.83
N PRO A 142 -22.00 10.58 4.31
CA PRO A 142 -23.26 10.15 3.72
C PRO A 142 -24.27 11.29 3.76
N PHE A 143 -25.09 11.39 2.72
CA PHE A 143 -26.18 12.37 2.69
C PHE A 143 -27.10 12.15 3.90
N PRO A 144 -27.58 13.21 4.57
CA PRO A 144 -28.47 13.05 5.71
C PRO A 144 -29.67 12.18 5.33
N THR A 145 -29.94 11.14 6.14
CA THR A 145 -31.15 10.33 6.00
C THR A 145 -32.36 11.25 6.08
N PRO A 146 -33.29 11.23 5.11
CA PRO A 146 -34.51 12.03 5.21
C PRO A 146 -35.24 11.70 6.51
N LEU A 147 -35.79 12.73 7.17
CA LEU A 147 -36.56 12.57 8.39
C LEU A 147 -37.72 11.59 8.12
N PRO A 148 -38.01 10.63 9.03
CA PRO A 148 -39.16 9.75 8.87
C PRO A 148 -40.42 10.57 8.59
N SER A 149 -41.12 10.25 7.50
CA SER A 149 -42.45 10.78 7.28
C SER A 149 -43.33 10.34 8.45
N GLU A 150 -44.07 11.27 9.06
CA GLU A 150 -44.99 10.95 10.14
C GLU A 150 -45.93 9.82 9.71
N ALA A 151 -46.06 8.79 10.55
CA ALA A 151 -46.94 7.68 10.29
C ALA A 151 -48.41 8.17 10.31
N PRO A 152 -49.26 7.74 9.36
CA PRO A 152 -50.67 8.06 9.41
C PRO A 152 -51.28 7.55 10.72
N THR A 153 -51.92 8.46 11.47
CA THR A 153 -52.62 8.12 12.71
C THR A 153 -53.90 7.36 12.36
N TYR A 154 -53.88 6.04 12.47
CA TYR A 154 -55.08 5.21 12.34
C TYR A 154 -55.85 5.18 13.68
N PRO A 155 -57.20 5.18 13.65
CA PRO A 155 -58.01 5.05 14.86
C PRO A 155 -57.81 3.67 15.53
N PRO A 156 -57.95 3.58 16.86
CA PRO A 156 -57.71 2.34 17.61
C PRO A 156 -58.64 1.21 17.16
N THR A 157 -58.04 0.10 16.75
CA THR A 157 -58.75 -1.14 16.40
C THR A 157 -59.08 -1.91 17.67
N THR A 158 -60.34 -2.32 17.84
CA THR A 158 -60.82 -3.11 18.98
C THR A 158 -60.29 -4.53 18.92
N THR A 159 -59.60 -4.97 19.97
CA THR A 159 -58.99 -6.30 20.11
C THR A 159 -60.06 -7.40 20.18
N PRO A 160 -60.08 -8.39 19.28
CA PRO A 160 -60.87 -9.60 19.48
C PRO A 160 -60.17 -10.57 20.44
N VAL A 161 -61.00 -11.25 21.25
CA VAL A 161 -60.62 -12.19 22.32
C VAL A 161 -59.88 -13.41 21.75
N SER A 162 -58.74 -13.74 22.34
CA SER A 162 -57.91 -14.89 21.98
C SER A 162 -58.60 -16.22 22.27
N THR A 163 -58.69 -17.09 21.26
CA THR A 163 -59.09 -18.50 21.39
C THR A 163 -57.84 -19.33 21.75
N PRO A 164 -57.88 -20.25 22.72
CA PRO A 164 -56.70 -21.04 23.11
C PRO A 164 -56.30 -22.03 22.00
N SER A 165 -55.01 -22.05 21.66
CA SER A 165 -54.44 -23.09 20.78
C SER A 165 -54.07 -24.34 21.58
N PRO A 166 -54.24 -25.55 21.00
CA PRO A 166 -53.96 -26.82 21.66
C PRO A 166 -52.46 -27.11 21.78
N THR A 167 -52.11 -27.75 22.88
CA THR A 167 -50.76 -28.25 23.21
C THR A 167 -50.43 -29.50 22.41
N CYS A 168 -49.33 -29.50 21.65
CA CYS A 168 -48.74 -30.71 21.07
C CYS A 168 -47.56 -31.20 21.95
N PRO A 169 -47.55 -32.48 22.40
CA PRO A 169 -46.35 -33.16 22.87
C PRO A 169 -45.61 -33.80 21.67
N PHE A 170 -44.38 -34.27 21.90
CA PHE A 170 -43.39 -34.87 20.96
C PHE A 170 -42.41 -33.85 20.35
N SER A 171 -41.18 -33.67 20.86
CA SER A 171 -39.99 -34.53 21.05
C SER A 171 -39.13 -34.72 19.78
N SER A 172 -37.94 -34.08 19.85
CA SER A 172 -36.63 -34.41 19.26
C SER A 172 -36.54 -35.10 17.89
N VAL A 173 -35.79 -34.52 16.96
CA VAL A 173 -34.46 -34.99 16.49
C VAL A 173 -34.05 -34.19 15.23
N SER A 174 -32.75 -33.91 15.17
CA SER A 174 -31.95 -33.32 14.09
C SER A 174 -32.41 -33.54 12.65
N GLY A 175 -32.22 -32.52 11.81
CA GLY A 175 -32.16 -32.69 10.36
C GLY A 175 -31.95 -31.37 9.63
N ASN A 176 -30.89 -31.32 8.82
CA ASN A 176 -30.41 -30.18 8.05
C ASN A 176 -31.49 -29.60 7.12
N CYS A 177 -31.52 -28.27 7.00
CA CYS A 177 -32.19 -27.58 5.90
C CYS A 177 -31.12 -27.20 4.86
N GLU A 178 -30.91 -28.04 3.86
CA GLU A 178 -30.47 -27.58 2.55
C GLU A 178 -31.74 -27.31 1.73
N VAL A 179 -31.75 -26.17 1.04
CA VAL A 179 -32.84 -25.69 0.19
C VAL A 179 -32.31 -25.73 -1.25
N ASP A 180 -33.05 -26.42 -2.12
CA ASP A 180 -33.02 -26.20 -3.56
C ASP A 180 -33.54 -24.79 -3.91
#